data_AF-A0A8S4QS85-F1
#
_entry.id   AF-A0A8S4QS85-F1
#
_cell.length_a   1.000
_cell.length_b   1.000
_cell.length_c   1.000
_cell.angle_alpha   90.00
_cell.angle_beta   90.00
_cell.angle_gamma   90.00
#
_symmetry.space_group_name_H-M   'P 1'
#
loop_
_entity.id
_entity.type
_entity.pdbx_description
1 polymer ?
#
loop_
_entity_poly.entity_id
_entity_poly.type
_entity_poly.pdbx_seq_one_letter_code
_entity_poly.pdbx_strand_id
1 'polypeptide(L)'
;VWCACIRRDDWSTCRVDAPADEMQDKMFFRLLDLVHLMGGDLELLLPPVEDILTAPELAELVSDPRFHFIIKYGYECVDATRNDIIETS
;
A
#
# COMPACT_ATOMS: atom_id res chain seq x y z
N VAL A 1 4.41 10.89 -5.55
CA VAL A 1 4.85 10.72 -4.14
C VAL A 1 4.89 9.25 -3.72
N TRP A 2 3.85 8.47 -4.05
CA TRP A 2 3.73 7.04 -3.70
C TRP A 2 4.92 6.17 -4.10
N CYS A 3 5.35 6.19 -5.36
CA CYS A 3 6.53 5.42 -5.80
C CYS A 3 7.82 5.83 -5.06
N ALA A 4 7.93 7.09 -4.64
CA ALA A 4 9.09 7.54 -3.87
C ALA A 4 9.06 7.01 -2.43
N CYS A 5 7.88 6.90 -1.81
CA CYS A 5 7.72 6.23 -0.52
C CYS A 5 8.04 4.74 -0.63
N ILE A 6 7.51 4.05 -1.64
CA ILE A 6 7.74 2.63 -1.88
C ILE A 6 9.24 2.35 -2.02
N ARG A 7 9.97 3.10 -2.85
CA ARG A 7 11.42 2.89 -3.05
C ARG A 7 12.28 3.19 -1.82
N ARG A 8 11.72 3.83 -0.80
CA ARG A 8 12.45 4.19 0.41
C ARG A 8 12.61 3.02 1.37
N ASP A 9 11.71 2.04 1.26
CA ASP A 9 11.70 0.86 2.10
C ASP A 9 12.52 -0.28 1.48
N ASP A 10 13.09 -1.13 2.33
CA ASP A 10 13.67 -2.39 1.90
C ASP A 10 12.57 -3.47 1.83
N TRP A 11 12.36 -3.98 0.62
CA TRP A 11 11.39 -5.03 0.31
C TRP A 11 12.04 -6.41 0.26
N SER A 12 13.37 -6.49 0.19
CA SER A 12 14.10 -7.75 0.06
C SER A 12 14.04 -8.61 1.33
N THR A 13 13.70 -8.01 2.47
CA THR A 13 13.56 -8.67 3.77
C THR A 13 12.10 -8.79 4.23
N CYS A 14 11.14 -8.51 3.35
CA CYS A 14 9.72 -8.46 3.71
C CYS A 14 9.18 -9.84 4.09
N ARG A 15 8.51 -9.92 5.24
CA ARG A 15 7.89 -11.13 5.80
C ARG A 15 6.45 -11.28 5.32
N VAL A 16 6.23 -12.21 4.39
CA VAL A 16 4.89 -12.48 3.83
C VAL A 16 3.96 -13.27 4.77
N ASP A 17 4.51 -13.87 5.83
CA ASP A 17 3.78 -14.57 6.88
C ASP A 17 3.18 -13.62 7.94
N ALA A 18 3.63 -12.37 7.99
CA ALA A 18 3.10 -11.31 8.85
C ALA A 18 2.87 -10.02 8.05
N PRO A 19 1.97 -10.03 7.05
CA PRO A 19 1.82 -8.90 6.11
C PRO A 19 1.30 -7.63 6.78
N ALA A 20 0.41 -7.75 7.77
CA ALA A 20 -0.10 -6.60 8.52
C ALA A 20 1.00 -5.88 9.30
N ASP A 21 1.94 -6.63 9.89
CA ASP A 21 3.08 -6.06 10.61
C ASP A 21 4.05 -5.38 9.64
N GLU A 22 4.35 -6.03 8.51
CA GLU A 22 5.22 -5.42 7.48
C GLU A 22 4.63 -4.12 6.94
N MET A 23 3.32 -4.04 6.74
CA MET A 23 2.65 -2.83 6.27
C MET A 23 2.92 -1.64 7.20
N GLN A 24 2.75 -1.81 8.51
CA GLN A 24 2.90 -0.73 9.49
C GLN A 24 4.31 -0.10 9.45
N ASP A 25 5.31 -0.87 9.04
CA ASP A 25 6.70 -0.41 8.98
C ASP A 25 7.06 0.28 7.66
N LYS A 26 6.32 0.08 6.56
CA LYS A 26 6.65 0.71 5.27
C LYS A 26 6.15 2.15 5.20
N MET A 27 6.99 3.02 4.66
CA MET A 27 6.70 4.44 4.42
C MET A 27 5.45 4.65 3.57
N PHE A 28 5.21 3.77 2.59
CA PHE A 28 4.02 3.84 1.73
C PHE A 28 2.72 3.74 2.53
N PHE A 29 2.59 2.76 3.41
CA PHE A 29 1.37 2.56 4.22
C PHE A 29 1.25 3.59 5.34
N ARG A 30 2.37 3.99 5.98
CA ARG A 30 2.32 5.11 6.94
C ARG A 30 1.83 6.42 6.33
N LEU A 31 2.15 6.67 5.05
CA LEU A 31 1.62 7.83 4.34
C LEU A 31 0.12 7.67 4.06
N LEU A 32 -0.34 6.48 3.70
CA LEU A 32 -1.77 6.19 3.55
C LEU A 32 -2.55 6.46 4.84
N ASP A 33 -2.07 5.91 5.96
CA ASP A 33 -2.68 6.10 7.27
C ASP A 33 -2.73 7.58 7.66
N LEU A 34 -1.64 8.32 7.40
CA LEU A 34 -1.59 9.75 7.66
C LEU A 34 -2.61 10.54 6.82
N VAL A 35 -2.70 10.25 5.51
CA VAL A 35 -3.67 10.90 4.62
C VAL A 35 -5.09 10.62 5.10
N HIS A 36 -5.39 9.37 5.45
CA HIS A 36 -6.69 8.98 5.99
C HIS A 36 -7.00 9.70 7.30
N LEU A 37 -6.05 9.73 8.25
CA LEU A 37 -6.19 10.42 9.53
C LEU A 37 -6.44 11.93 9.37
N MET A 38 -5.87 12.55 8.34
CA MET A 38 -6.09 13.95 8.02
C MET A 38 -7.45 14.22 7.34
N GLY A 39 -8.28 13.20 7.16
CA GLY A 39 -9.55 13.31 6.44
C GLY A 39 -9.38 13.43 4.92
N GLY A 40 -8.21 13.04 4.40
CA GLY A 40 -7.96 12.98 2.97
C GLY A 40 -8.71 11.84 2.31
N ASP A 41 -9.24 12.09 1.12
CA ASP A 41 -9.93 11.09 0.33
C ASP A 41 -8.92 10.18 -0.39
N LEU A 42 -8.75 8.97 0.13
CA LEU A 42 -7.86 7.99 -0.47
C LEU A 42 -8.32 7.54 -1.86
N GLU A 43 -9.61 7.59 -2.21
CA GLU A 43 -10.05 7.23 -3.57
C GLU A 43 -9.54 8.23 -4.62
N LEU A 44 -9.43 9.50 -4.23
CA LEU A 44 -8.92 10.57 -5.10
C LEU A 44 -7.40 10.63 -5.11
N LEU A 45 -6.75 10.22 -4.02
CA LEU A 45 -5.30 10.42 -3.81
C LEU A 45 -4.47 9.17 -4.08
N LEU A 46 -5.00 7.98 -3.79
CA LEU A 46 -4.31 6.71 -3.97
C LEU A 46 -4.49 6.24 -5.43
N PRO A 47 -3.41 6.09 -6.21
CA PRO A 47 -3.51 5.53 -7.55
C PRO A 47 -4.00 4.07 -7.50
N PRO A 48 -4.64 3.58 -8.56
CA PRO A 48 -4.97 2.16 -8.71
C PRO A 48 -3.75 1.25 -8.46
N VAL A 49 -3.99 0.06 -7.92
CA VAL A 49 -2.92 -0.92 -7.66
C VAL A 49 -2.13 -1.27 -8.92
N GLU A 50 -2.83 -1.36 -10.06
CA GLU A 50 -2.21 -1.64 -11.36
C GLU A 50 -1.22 -0.53 -11.79
N ASP A 51 -1.52 0.73 -11.48
CA ASP A 51 -0.62 1.85 -11.79
C ASP A 51 0.65 1.80 -10.94
N ILE A 52 0.55 1.33 -9.67
CA ILE A 52 1.73 1.06 -8.83
C ILE A 52 2.53 -0.12 -9.37
N LEU A 53 1.87 -1.22 -9.73
CA LEU A 53 2.54 -2.45 -10.20
C LEU A 53 3.11 -2.32 -11.61
N THR A 54 2.71 -1.31 -12.39
CA THR A 54 3.25 -1.03 -13.73
C THR A 54 4.13 0.21 -13.78
N ALA A 55 4.32 0.90 -12.65
CA ALA A 55 5.15 2.10 -12.58
C ALA A 55 6.60 1.79 -12.97
N PRO A 56 7.18 2.49 -13.97
CA PRO A 56 8.54 2.24 -14.42
C PRO A 56 9.58 2.49 -13.31
N GLU A 57 9.29 3.38 -12.35
CA GLU A 57 10.15 3.62 -11.19
C GLU A 57 10.27 2.41 -10.26
N LEU A 58 9.32 1.47 -10.32
CA LEU A 58 9.24 0.30 -9.46
C LEU A 58 9.60 -0.99 -10.20
N ALA A 59 10.06 -0.92 -11.46
CA ALA A 59 10.29 -2.08 -12.31
C ALA A 59 11.14 -3.19 -11.65
N GLU A 60 12.15 -2.83 -10.86
CA GLU A 60 12.98 -3.79 -10.12
C GLU A 60 12.20 -4.48 -8.98
N LEU A 61 11.36 -3.73 -8.25
CA LEU A 61 10.55 -4.24 -7.15
C LEU A 61 9.37 -5.09 -7.65
N VAL A 62 8.81 -4.74 -8.81
CA VAL A 62 7.74 -5.49 -9.48
C VAL A 62 8.21 -6.88 -9.91
N SER A 63 9.51 -7.15 -9.98
CA SER A 63 9.98 -8.52 -10.20
C SER A 63 9.89 -9.42 -8.94
N ASP A 64 9.68 -8.83 -7.75
CA ASP A 64 9.64 -9.53 -6.47
C ASP A 64 8.19 -9.94 -6.09
N PRO A 65 7.88 -11.25 -5.99
CA PRO A 65 6.56 -11.72 -5.60
C PRO A 65 6.10 -11.24 -4.22
N ARG A 66 7.03 -10.96 -3.30
CA ARG A 66 6.73 -10.47 -1.94
C ARG A 66 6.21 -9.05 -1.99
N PHE A 67 6.83 -8.21 -2.82
CA PHE A 67 6.36 -6.85 -3.07
C PHE A 67 4.94 -6.87 -3.64
N HIS A 68 4.68 -7.70 -4.65
CA HIS A 68 3.33 -7.87 -5.21
C HIS A 68 2.30 -8.26 -4.16
N PHE A 69 2.64 -9.25 -3.34
CA PHE A 69 1.74 -9.76 -2.31
C PHE A 69 1.39 -8.67 -1.29
N ILE A 70 2.39 -7.98 -0.73
CA ILE A 70 2.19 -6.97 0.30
C ILE A 70 1.43 -5.75 -0.23
N ILE A 71 1.74 -5.30 -1.45
CA ILE A 71 1.02 -4.19 -2.07
C ILE A 71 -0.45 -4.57 -2.29
N LYS A 72 -0.74 -5.72 -2.91
CA LYS A 72 -2.12 -6.15 -3.15
C LYS A 72 -2.90 -6.31 -1.85
N TYR A 73 -2.29 -6.96 -0.86
CA TYR A 73 -2.87 -7.11 0.46
C TYR A 73 -3.20 -5.75 1.10
N GLY A 74 -2.31 -4.77 0.99
CA GLY A 74 -2.56 -3.44 1.52
C GLY A 74 -3.72 -2.70 0.85
N TYR A 75 -3.89 -2.85 -0.47
CA TYR A 75 -5.06 -2.31 -1.18
C TYR A 75 -6.36 -3.00 -0.73
N GLU A 76 -6.34 -4.32 -0.56
CA GLU A 76 -7.48 -5.08 -0.03
C GLU A 76 -7.87 -4.61 1.38
N CYS A 77 -6.89 -4.31 2.25
CA CYS A 77 -7.15 -3.74 3.58
C CYS A 77 -7.81 -2.36 3.52
N VAL A 78 -7.39 -1.49 2.59
CA VAL A 78 -8.00 -0.17 2.39
C VAL A 78 -9.44 -0.30 1.91
N ASP A 79 -9.70 -1.23 0.99
CA ASP A 79 -11.06 -1.50 0.51
C ASP A 79 -11.95 -2.15 1.58
N ALA A 80 -11.41 -3.07 2.39
CA ALA A 80 -12.14 -3.68 3.50
C ALA A 80 -12.52 -2.65 4.58
N THR A 81 -11.57 -1.81 4.99
CA THR A 81 -11.80 -0.72 5.97
C THR A 81 -12.89 0.24 5.48
N ARG A 82 -12.98 0.46 4.16
CA ARG A 82 -14.03 1.29 3.55
C ARG A 82 -15.41 0.64 3.66
N ASN A 83 -15.51 -0.65 3.36
CA ASN A 83 -16.79 -1.37 3.39
C ASN A 83 -17.38 -1.43 4.81
N ASP A 84 -16.54 -1.57 5.84
CA ASP A 84 -16.98 -1.57 7.24
C ASP A 84 -17.60 -0.23 7.67
N ILE A 85 -17.16 0.89 7.09
CA ILE A 85 -17.73 2.23 7.38
C ILE A 85 -19.10 2.40 6.73
N ILE A 86 -19.32 1.80 5.55
CA ILE A 86 -20.57 1.93 4.78
C ILE A 86 -21.68 1.05 5.38
N GLU A 87 -21.38 -0.15 5.89
CA GLU A 87 -22.40 -1.02 6.50
C GLU A 87 -22.92 -0.50 7.87
N THR A 88 -22.20 0.42 8.50
CA THR A 88 -22.54 0.96 9.83
C THR A 88 -23.20 2.36 9.77
N SER A 89 -23.43 2.92 8.58
CA SER A 89 -23.93 4.29 8.36
C SER A 89 -25.37 4.37 7.84
#